data_AF-A0A853ANJ5-F1
#
_entry.id   AF-A0A853ANJ5-F1
#
_cell.length_a   1.000
_cell.length_b   1.000
_cell.length_c   1.000
_cell.angle_alpha   90.00
_cell.angle_beta   90.00
_cell.angle_gamma   90.00
#
_symmetry.space_group_name_H-M   'P 1'
#
loop_
_entity.id
_entity.type
_entity.pdbx_description
1 polymer ?
#
loop_
_entity_poly.entity_id
_entity_poly.type
_entity_poly.pdbx_seq_one_letter_code
_entity_poly.pdbx_strand_id
1 'polypeptide(L)'
;MSYPPQPDPYGSQSGPYSGQQYPSGQYPTGNYPTGGYPQGGSEDFWRQVAGSQPPMPPKKKSTGMVLGLVGGGVAVLAVITLVVVMIINVNSRDEADQQRTVPAEQTTSRTSESGSGSVTAGDCIGLLDERGGEMTEETCGTLDSDYQVVKVANGTDRSVCGDDYSNVIDGKTYCIVLDVEVGDCITPYSEASDRIPLKLDCAVAEDQITRVAPRGEPAQVCGEGDGYYTFAEKTFCFNNVRGA
;
A
#
# COMPACT_ATOMS: atom_id res chain seq x y z
N MET A 1 -40.46 29.28 -15.07
CA MET A 1 -39.12 29.30 -15.71
C MET A 1 -38.70 27.84 -15.83
N SER A 2 -38.68 27.32 -17.05
CA SER A 2 -38.53 25.89 -17.34
C SER A 2 -37.11 25.62 -17.80
N TYR A 3 -36.43 24.68 -17.14
CA TYR A 3 -35.05 24.29 -17.47
C TYR A 3 -35.03 23.46 -18.77
N PRO A 4 -33.97 23.56 -19.58
CA PRO A 4 -33.82 22.77 -20.80
C PRO A 4 -33.58 21.29 -20.48
N PRO A 5 -34.07 20.36 -21.33
CA PRO A 5 -33.86 18.93 -21.13
C PRO A 5 -32.40 18.55 -21.39
N GLN A 6 -31.84 17.71 -20.51
CA GLN A 6 -30.51 17.12 -20.66
C GLN A 6 -30.52 16.01 -21.74
N PRO A 7 -29.47 15.87 -22.56
CA PRO A 7 -29.37 14.80 -23.55
C PRO A 7 -29.04 13.44 -22.93
N ASP A 8 -29.71 12.39 -23.40
CA ASP A 8 -29.47 11.00 -22.99
C ASP A 8 -28.07 10.49 -23.43
N PRO A 9 -27.31 9.82 -22.55
CA PRO A 9 -25.92 9.40 -22.80
C PRO A 9 -25.74 8.10 -23.60
N TYR A 10 -26.82 7.44 -24.03
CA TYR A 10 -26.74 6.19 -24.81
C TYR A 10 -27.20 6.39 -26.25
N GLY A 11 -26.39 7.12 -27.02
CA GLY A 11 -26.47 7.16 -28.48
C GLY A 11 -25.98 5.86 -29.08
N SER A 12 -26.92 5.05 -29.59
CA SER A 12 -26.62 3.84 -30.35
C SER A 12 -26.02 4.19 -31.71
N GLN A 13 -24.77 3.78 -31.91
CA GLN A 13 -24.02 3.94 -33.15
C GLN A 13 -24.45 2.85 -34.16
N SER A 14 -25.35 3.19 -35.08
CA SER A 14 -25.73 2.32 -36.20
C SER A 14 -24.69 2.42 -37.32
N GLY A 15 -23.85 1.39 -37.45
CA GLY A 15 -22.96 1.20 -38.60
C GLY A 15 -23.62 0.35 -39.70
N PRO A 16 -23.37 0.62 -41.00
CA PRO A 16 -23.93 -0.15 -42.11
C PRO A 16 -23.00 -1.33 -42.44
N TYR A 17 -23.42 -2.57 -42.15
CA TYR A 17 -22.79 -3.75 -42.72
C TYR A 17 -23.77 -4.50 -43.62
N SER A 18 -23.43 -4.46 -44.89
CA SER A 18 -24.01 -5.18 -46.00
C SER A 18 -23.75 -6.69 -45.88
N GLY A 19 -24.82 -7.46 -46.03
CA GLY A 19 -24.86 -8.70 -46.81
C GLY A 19 -23.98 -9.86 -46.35
N GLN A 20 -24.58 -10.81 -45.64
CA GLN A 20 -24.30 -12.23 -45.86
C GLN A 20 -25.50 -13.07 -45.39
N GLN A 21 -26.16 -13.70 -46.37
CA GLN A 21 -27.18 -14.72 -46.15
C GLN A 21 -26.49 -15.99 -45.63
N TYR A 22 -26.88 -16.46 -44.44
CA TYR A 22 -26.57 -17.82 -43.97
C TYR A 22 -27.85 -18.57 -43.57
N PRO A 23 -27.85 -19.91 -43.69
CA PRO A 23 -29.07 -20.72 -43.73
C PRO A 23 -29.70 -20.90 -42.35
N SER A 24 -31.02 -21.02 -42.36
CA SER A 24 -31.92 -21.31 -41.25
C SER A 24 -31.50 -22.54 -40.43
N GLY A 25 -30.98 -22.31 -39.22
CA GLY A 25 -30.80 -23.30 -38.17
C GLY A 25 -31.81 -23.06 -37.05
N GLN A 26 -32.69 -24.03 -36.84
CA GLN A 26 -33.74 -24.06 -35.84
C GLN A 26 -33.12 -24.33 -34.46
N TYR A 27 -33.12 -23.34 -33.56
CA TYR A 27 -32.62 -23.49 -32.19
C TYR A 27 -33.76 -23.51 -31.16
N PRO A 28 -33.66 -24.32 -30.08
CA PRO A 28 -34.74 -24.55 -29.14
C PRO A 28 -34.93 -23.36 -28.18
N THR A 29 -36.19 -22.99 -27.97
CA THR A 29 -36.66 -22.05 -26.95
C THR A 29 -36.35 -22.55 -25.54
N GLY A 30 -35.30 -22.01 -24.93
CA GLY A 30 -34.99 -22.16 -23.51
C GLY A 30 -35.50 -20.97 -22.70
N ASN A 31 -36.38 -21.25 -21.73
CA ASN A 31 -36.86 -20.31 -20.72
C ASN A 31 -35.67 -19.74 -19.91
N TYR A 32 -35.44 -18.43 -19.98
CA TYR A 32 -34.60 -17.72 -19.02
C TYR A 32 -35.47 -17.11 -17.91
N PRO A 33 -35.16 -17.36 -16.62
CA PRO A 33 -35.86 -16.73 -15.52
C PRO A 33 -35.50 -15.23 -15.42
N THR A 34 -36.53 -14.41 -15.33
CA THR A 34 -36.49 -12.96 -15.14
C THR A 34 -35.87 -12.64 -13.77
N GLY A 35 -34.62 -12.16 -13.78
CA GLY A 35 -33.95 -11.69 -12.57
C GLY A 35 -34.53 -10.36 -12.09
N GLY A 36 -35.14 -10.36 -10.90
CA GLY A 36 -35.46 -9.15 -10.17
C GLY A 36 -34.18 -8.57 -9.57
N TYR A 37 -33.93 -7.28 -9.83
CA TYR A 37 -32.87 -6.53 -9.16
C TYR A 37 -33.33 -6.18 -7.72
N PRO A 38 -32.59 -6.59 -6.67
CA PRO A 38 -32.75 -6.00 -5.36
C PRO A 38 -32.10 -4.61 -5.36
N GLN A 39 -32.95 -3.62 -5.08
CA GLN A 39 -32.58 -2.24 -4.81
C GLN A 39 -32.31 -2.14 -3.30
N GLY A 40 -31.04 -2.09 -2.89
CA GLY A 40 -30.69 -1.87 -1.48
C GLY A 40 -29.21 -2.05 -1.16
N GLY A 41 -28.58 -0.97 -0.65
CA GLY A 41 -27.42 -1.00 0.23
C GLY A 41 -26.07 -1.36 -0.40
N SER A 42 -25.22 -0.38 -0.62
CA SER A 42 -23.84 -0.50 -1.13
C SER A 42 -22.84 -1.14 -0.14
N GLU A 43 -23.30 -1.93 0.83
CA GLU A 43 -22.46 -2.48 1.90
C GLU A 43 -22.27 -4.01 1.77
N ASP A 44 -23.06 -4.68 0.93
CA ASP A 44 -23.03 -6.14 0.76
C ASP A 44 -22.13 -6.64 -0.38
N PHE A 45 -21.58 -5.75 -1.21
CA PHE A 45 -20.74 -6.16 -2.35
C PHE A 45 -19.41 -6.80 -1.91
N TRP A 46 -18.82 -6.35 -0.80
CA TRP A 46 -17.54 -6.87 -0.32
C TRP A 46 -17.67 -8.18 0.48
N ARG A 47 -18.87 -8.57 0.94
CA ARG A 47 -19.07 -9.83 1.69
C ARG A 47 -19.33 -11.06 0.82
N GLN A 48 -19.65 -10.91 -0.46
CA GLN A 48 -20.08 -12.04 -1.31
C GLN A 48 -18.98 -12.69 -2.17
N VAL A 49 -17.77 -12.13 -2.22
CA VAL A 49 -16.63 -12.75 -2.92
C VAL A 49 -15.84 -13.71 -2.01
N ALA A 50 -16.16 -13.77 -0.71
CA ALA A 50 -15.50 -14.61 0.29
C ALA A 50 -16.36 -15.81 0.77
N GLY A 51 -17.13 -16.44 -0.12
CA GLY A 51 -18.20 -17.38 0.27
C GLY A 51 -18.42 -18.60 -0.62
N SER A 52 -17.42 -19.48 -0.75
CA SER A 52 -17.68 -20.91 -1.02
C SER A 52 -16.51 -21.78 -0.51
N GLN A 53 -16.57 -22.10 0.78
CA GLN A 53 -15.66 -23.00 1.49
C GLN A 53 -15.91 -24.46 1.06
N PRO A 54 -14.92 -25.20 0.52
CA PRO A 54 -14.98 -26.66 0.47
C PRO A 54 -14.82 -27.26 1.89
N PRO A 55 -15.40 -28.45 2.16
CA PRO A 55 -15.36 -29.07 3.49
C PRO A 55 -13.91 -29.36 3.93
N MET A 56 -13.55 -28.85 5.11
CA MET A 56 -12.21 -28.97 5.69
C MET A 56 -11.87 -30.44 6.05
N PRO A 57 -10.65 -30.93 5.72
CA PRO A 57 -10.15 -32.20 6.23
C PRO A 57 -9.79 -32.13 7.73
N PRO A 58 -9.89 -33.25 8.47
CA PRO A 58 -9.75 -33.29 9.93
C PRO A 58 -8.34 -32.92 10.41
N LYS A 59 -8.28 -32.04 11.43
CA LYS A 59 -7.05 -31.55 12.07
C LYS A 59 -6.30 -32.68 12.79
N LYS A 60 -5.07 -32.99 12.35
CA LYS A 60 -4.12 -33.80 13.12
C LYS A 60 -3.42 -32.94 14.16
N LYS A 61 -3.54 -33.34 15.44
CA LYS A 61 -2.76 -32.78 16.55
C LYS A 61 -1.31 -33.27 16.44
N SER A 62 -0.36 -32.38 16.18
CA SER A 62 1.06 -32.64 16.43
C SER A 62 1.50 -31.83 17.64
N THR A 63 1.36 -32.47 18.80
CA THR A 63 2.00 -32.06 20.05
C THR A 63 3.48 -32.43 19.98
N GLY A 64 4.35 -31.44 20.20
CA GLY A 64 5.70 -31.67 20.70
C GLY A 64 6.83 -31.11 19.83
N MET A 65 7.48 -30.05 20.31
CA MET A 65 8.95 -29.93 20.40
C MET A 65 9.31 -28.62 21.14
N VAL A 66 9.13 -28.58 22.47
CA VAL A 66 9.64 -27.49 23.33
C VAL A 66 10.67 -28.10 24.26
N LEU A 67 11.95 -28.03 23.91
CA LEU A 67 13.09 -28.19 24.83
C LEU A 67 14.41 -27.99 24.04
N GLY A 68 14.93 -26.76 24.00
CA GLY A 68 16.24 -26.52 23.37
C GLY A 68 16.76 -25.07 23.37
N LEU A 69 16.18 -24.13 24.13
CA LEU A 69 16.47 -22.70 23.94
C LEU A 69 16.64 -21.92 25.26
N VAL A 70 17.38 -22.48 26.22
CA VAL A 70 17.69 -21.77 27.48
C VAL A 70 19.20 -21.57 27.70
N GLY A 71 20.07 -22.29 26.97
CA GLY A 71 21.53 -22.14 27.11
C GLY A 71 22.17 -21.04 26.25
N GLY A 72 21.62 -20.75 25.06
CA GLY A 72 22.25 -19.83 24.10
C GLY A 72 21.96 -18.33 24.32
N GLY A 73 20.84 -18.01 24.99
CA GLY A 73 20.38 -16.62 25.13
C GLY A 73 21.28 -15.75 26.01
N VAL A 74 21.90 -16.32 27.04
CA VAL A 74 22.71 -15.55 27.99
C VAL A 74 24.04 -15.09 27.36
N ALA A 75 24.64 -15.90 26.49
CA ALA A 75 25.87 -15.53 25.80
C ALA A 75 25.64 -14.41 24.78
N VAL A 76 24.53 -14.45 24.04
CA VAL A 76 24.19 -13.45 23.02
C VAL A 76 23.86 -12.10 23.67
N LEU A 77 23.11 -12.09 24.78
CA LEU A 77 22.82 -10.86 25.52
C LEU A 77 24.07 -10.18 26.09
N ALA A 78 25.06 -10.96 26.56
CA ALA A 78 26.33 -10.41 27.05
C ALA A 78 27.16 -9.75 25.93
N VAL A 79 27.16 -10.32 24.72
CA VAL A 79 27.87 -9.74 23.58
C VAL A 79 27.18 -8.45 23.09
N ILE A 80 25.85 -8.45 22.99
CA ILE A 80 25.08 -7.28 22.54
C ILE A 80 25.27 -6.09 23.49
N THR A 81 25.19 -6.33 24.81
CA THR A 81 25.38 -5.27 25.81
C THR A 81 26.78 -4.67 25.76
N LEU A 82 27.82 -5.47 25.50
CA LEU A 82 29.20 -4.98 25.38
C LEU A 82 29.37 -4.08 24.14
N VAL A 83 28.79 -4.45 23.00
CA VAL A 83 28.83 -3.65 21.76
C VAL A 83 28.14 -2.30 21.94
N VAL A 84 26.95 -2.28 22.57
CA VAL A 84 26.19 -1.04 22.81
C VAL A 84 26.97 -0.07 23.72
N VAL A 85 27.59 -0.58 24.80
CA VAL A 85 28.41 0.26 25.69
C VAL A 85 29.63 0.84 24.96
N MET A 86 30.22 0.08 24.04
CA MET A 86 31.36 0.56 23.26
C MET A 86 30.96 1.67 22.29
N ILE A 87 29.80 1.59 21.64
CA ILE A 87 29.28 2.63 20.73
C ILE A 87 28.99 3.93 21.50
N ILE A 88 28.36 3.85 22.69
CA ILE A 88 28.04 5.04 23.48
C ILE A 88 29.31 5.75 23.99
N ASN A 89 30.35 4.99 24.36
CA ASN A 89 31.61 5.57 24.83
C ASN A 89 32.44 6.25 23.73
N VAL A 90 32.26 5.87 22.46
CA VAL A 90 32.98 6.50 21.33
C VAL A 90 32.36 7.85 20.96
N ASN A 91 31.05 8.05 21.17
CA ASN A 91 30.37 9.31 20.84
C ASN A 91 30.40 10.38 21.96
N SER A 92 31.02 10.10 23.11
CA SER A 92 31.04 11.03 24.25
C SER A 92 32.28 11.93 24.32
N ARG A 93 33.04 12.06 23.23
CA ARG A 93 34.21 12.95 23.13
C ARG A 93 34.09 13.87 21.92
N ASP A 94 33.12 14.76 21.95
CA ASP A 94 33.24 16.04 21.25
C ASP A 94 32.62 17.15 22.12
N GLU A 95 33.25 18.30 22.03
CA GLU A 95 33.49 19.22 23.12
C GLU A 95 32.35 20.21 23.40
N ALA A 96 32.38 20.73 24.63
CA ALA A 96 31.75 21.98 24.98
C ALA A 96 32.61 23.16 24.47
N ASP A 97 32.04 24.05 23.66
CA ASP A 97 32.11 25.51 23.82
C ASP A 97 31.39 26.21 22.64
N GLN A 98 30.30 26.94 22.90
CA GLN A 98 30.14 28.32 22.42
C GLN A 98 28.86 29.01 22.90
N GLN A 99 29.10 30.14 23.54
CA GLN A 99 28.22 31.26 23.87
C GLN A 99 27.26 31.71 22.75
N ARG A 100 25.98 31.80 23.12
CA ARG A 100 25.09 32.99 23.04
C ARG A 100 25.21 33.90 21.79
N THR A 101 24.23 33.83 20.89
CA THR A 101 23.60 35.00 20.22
C THR A 101 22.13 34.66 19.88
N VAL A 102 21.22 35.61 20.09
CA VAL A 102 19.74 35.47 19.98
C VAL A 102 19.26 35.97 18.59
N PRO A 103 17.95 35.89 18.29
CA PRO A 103 17.30 34.97 17.37
C PRO A 103 17.23 35.50 15.93
N ALA A 104 17.44 34.62 14.95
CA ALA A 104 17.01 34.87 13.59
C ALA A 104 16.18 33.67 13.14
N GLU A 105 14.95 33.97 12.78
CA GLU A 105 14.01 33.13 12.04
C GLU A 105 14.69 32.66 10.75
N GLN A 106 15.49 31.60 10.86
CA GLN A 106 16.01 30.87 9.72
C GLN A 106 14.98 29.81 9.40
N THR A 107 14.10 30.14 8.46
CA THR A 107 13.53 29.17 7.53
C THR A 107 14.70 28.41 6.91
N THR A 108 15.14 27.34 7.57
CA THR A 108 16.02 26.35 6.97
C THR A 108 15.19 25.64 5.93
N SER A 109 15.17 26.21 4.73
CA SER A 109 14.96 25.42 3.53
C SER A 109 16.07 24.38 3.51
N ARG A 110 15.79 23.19 4.08
CA ARG A 110 16.60 22.00 3.81
C ARG A 110 16.54 21.82 2.31
N THR A 111 17.57 22.33 1.64
CA THR A 111 17.86 21.95 0.28
C THR A 111 18.42 20.54 0.44
N SER A 112 17.53 19.55 0.39
CA SER A 112 17.93 18.17 0.13
C SER A 112 18.77 18.26 -1.14
N GLU A 113 20.09 18.04 -1.01
CA GLU A 113 20.90 17.80 -2.18
C GLU A 113 20.28 16.58 -2.86
N SER A 114 19.50 16.82 -3.92
CA SER A 114 19.08 15.79 -4.85
C SER A 114 20.35 15.24 -5.47
N GLY A 115 21.00 14.33 -4.74
CA GLY A 115 22.00 13.45 -5.28
C GLY A 115 21.32 12.77 -6.44
N SER A 116 21.78 13.04 -7.65
CA SER A 116 21.30 12.41 -8.88
C SER A 116 21.75 10.94 -8.95
N GLY A 117 21.69 10.23 -7.82
CA GLY A 117 21.84 8.80 -7.73
C GLY A 117 20.67 8.17 -8.47
N SER A 118 20.95 7.14 -9.27
CA SER A 118 19.88 6.33 -9.81
C SER A 118 19.25 5.55 -8.67
N VAL A 119 17.98 5.79 -8.37
CA VAL A 119 17.20 4.99 -7.41
C VAL A 119 17.28 3.50 -7.79
N THR A 120 17.61 2.65 -6.83
CA THR A 120 17.78 1.21 -6.92
C THR A 120 16.86 0.45 -5.96
N ALA A 121 16.82 -0.89 -6.07
CA ALA A 121 16.06 -1.70 -5.13
C ALA A 121 16.71 -1.68 -3.75
N GLY A 122 15.90 -1.44 -2.72
CA GLY A 122 16.31 -1.22 -1.33
C GLY A 122 16.16 0.24 -0.90
N ASP A 123 16.23 1.18 -1.85
CA ASP A 123 16.16 2.61 -1.57
C ASP A 123 14.73 3.02 -1.21
N CYS A 124 14.64 4.07 -0.40
CA CYS A 124 13.38 4.67 -0.03
C CYS A 124 13.18 5.98 -0.77
N ILE A 125 11.93 6.29 -1.07
CA ILE A 125 11.57 7.41 -1.91
C ILE A 125 10.35 8.16 -1.35
N GLY A 126 10.37 9.47 -1.52
CA GLY A 126 9.21 10.33 -1.43
C GLY A 126 8.61 10.56 -2.82
N LEU A 127 7.29 10.64 -2.90
CA LEU A 127 6.55 10.99 -4.11
C LEU A 127 5.98 12.40 -3.98
N LEU A 128 5.89 13.11 -5.11
CA LEU A 128 5.33 14.45 -5.11
C LEU A 128 3.83 14.47 -4.78
N ASP A 129 3.09 13.49 -5.31
CA ASP A 129 1.65 13.36 -5.10
C ASP A 129 1.13 11.91 -5.28
N GLU A 130 -0.15 11.70 -4.94
CA GLU A 130 -0.83 10.40 -4.96
C GLU A 130 -0.88 9.73 -6.35
N ARG A 131 -0.53 10.42 -7.45
CA ARG A 131 -0.52 9.84 -8.80
C ARG A 131 0.80 9.16 -9.14
N GLY A 132 1.80 9.26 -8.27
CA GLY A 132 3.17 8.85 -8.52
C GLY A 132 3.90 9.85 -9.42
N GLY A 133 4.73 9.37 -10.34
CA GLY A 133 5.57 10.24 -11.16
C GLY A 133 6.90 10.53 -10.47
N GLU A 134 7.32 11.79 -10.41
CA GLU A 134 8.63 12.19 -9.89
C GLU A 134 8.91 11.62 -8.47
N MET A 135 10.15 11.17 -8.27
CA MET A 135 10.61 10.55 -7.02
C MET A 135 11.82 11.29 -6.49
N THR A 136 11.89 11.44 -5.17
CA THR A 136 13.08 11.91 -4.45
C THR A 136 13.59 10.77 -3.58
N GLU A 137 14.90 10.50 -3.57
CA GLU A 137 15.49 9.53 -2.65
C GLU A 137 15.44 10.08 -1.23
N GLU A 138 14.95 9.27 -0.30
CA GLU A 138 14.72 9.65 1.09
C GLU A 138 15.31 8.60 2.05
N THR A 139 15.47 8.99 3.32
CA THR A 139 15.88 8.05 4.36
C THR A 139 14.68 7.19 4.77
N CYS A 140 14.80 5.86 4.70
CA CYS A 140 13.73 4.95 5.13
C CYS A 140 13.28 5.21 6.57
N GLY A 141 11.97 5.07 6.82
CA GLY A 141 11.32 5.25 8.11
C GLY A 141 11.08 6.72 8.48
N THR A 142 11.44 7.68 7.63
CA THR A 142 11.09 9.10 7.86
C THR A 142 9.66 9.40 7.45
N LEU A 143 9.19 10.61 7.77
CA LEU A 143 7.90 11.11 7.30
C LEU A 143 7.89 11.35 5.80
N ASP A 144 9.03 11.72 5.22
CA ASP A 144 9.16 12.08 3.80
C ASP A 144 9.34 10.83 2.90
N SER A 145 9.65 9.67 3.50
CA SER A 145 9.78 8.39 2.80
C SER A 145 8.45 7.67 2.69
N ASP A 146 7.76 7.84 1.57
CA ASP A 146 6.47 7.20 1.31
C ASP A 146 6.60 5.70 1.00
N TYR A 147 7.65 5.33 0.27
CA TYR A 147 7.79 4.00 -0.32
C TYR A 147 9.22 3.48 -0.28
N GLN A 148 9.35 2.16 -0.17
CA GLN A 148 10.56 1.42 -0.49
C GLN A 148 10.48 0.83 -1.90
N VAL A 149 11.54 1.00 -2.69
CA VAL A 149 11.69 0.36 -4.00
C VAL A 149 12.11 -1.09 -3.79
N VAL A 150 11.25 -2.04 -4.11
CA VAL A 150 11.55 -3.49 -3.95
C VAL A 150 12.10 -4.11 -5.24
N LYS A 151 11.85 -3.49 -6.39
CA LYS A 151 12.33 -3.96 -7.70
C LYS A 151 12.37 -2.83 -8.71
N VAL A 152 13.37 -2.87 -9.59
CA VAL A 152 13.48 -1.97 -10.75
C VAL A 152 13.56 -2.82 -12.02
N ALA A 153 12.75 -2.48 -13.01
CA ALA A 153 12.73 -3.13 -14.31
C ALA A 153 12.91 -2.10 -15.43
N ASN A 154 13.59 -2.49 -16.50
CA ASN A 154 13.67 -1.67 -17.71
C ASN A 154 12.36 -1.78 -18.49
N GLY A 155 11.92 -0.67 -19.10
CA GLY A 155 10.65 -0.55 -19.81
C GLY A 155 9.56 0.09 -18.96
N THR A 156 8.35 0.11 -19.51
CA THR A 156 7.15 0.72 -18.89
C THR A 156 6.08 -0.31 -18.55
N ASP A 157 6.44 -1.60 -18.61
CA ASP A 157 5.52 -2.69 -18.26
C ASP A 157 5.30 -2.68 -16.75
N ARG A 158 4.06 -2.38 -16.33
CA ARG A 158 3.65 -2.35 -14.92
C ARG A 158 3.35 -3.74 -14.36
N SER A 159 3.06 -4.72 -15.22
CA SER A 159 2.71 -6.08 -14.79
C SER A 159 3.87 -6.80 -14.09
N VAL A 160 5.10 -6.32 -14.29
CA VAL A 160 6.30 -6.83 -13.63
C VAL A 160 6.30 -6.69 -12.10
N CYS A 161 5.41 -5.85 -11.55
CA CYS A 161 5.28 -5.59 -10.12
C CYS A 161 4.25 -6.49 -9.42
N GLY A 162 3.45 -7.24 -10.18
CA GLY A 162 2.44 -8.12 -9.58
C GLY A 162 1.44 -7.35 -8.73
N ASP A 163 1.44 -7.64 -7.43
CA ASP A 163 0.56 -7.01 -6.44
C ASP A 163 1.14 -5.73 -5.82
N ASP A 164 2.40 -5.38 -6.13
CA ASP A 164 3.00 -4.13 -5.66
C ASP A 164 2.57 -2.96 -6.55
N TYR A 165 2.61 -1.75 -5.99
CA TYR A 165 2.40 -0.56 -6.80
C TYR A 165 3.56 -0.37 -7.78
N SER A 166 3.26 0.32 -8.88
CA SER A 166 4.24 0.58 -9.94
C SER A 166 4.31 2.07 -10.22
N ASN A 167 5.53 2.59 -10.27
CA ASN A 167 5.82 3.93 -10.73
C ASN A 167 6.72 3.88 -11.97
N VAL A 168 6.46 4.71 -12.97
CA VAL A 168 7.14 4.63 -14.28
C VAL A 168 7.78 5.96 -14.60
N ILE A 169 9.11 5.99 -14.69
CA ILE A 169 9.92 7.19 -14.96
C ILE A 169 11.08 6.82 -15.87
N ASP A 170 11.39 7.67 -16.85
CA ASP A 170 12.56 7.54 -17.73
C ASP A 170 12.70 6.15 -18.38
N GLY A 171 11.56 5.55 -18.75
CA GLY A 171 11.53 4.23 -19.37
C GLY A 171 11.93 3.09 -18.44
N LYS A 172 11.80 3.26 -17.13
CA LYS A 172 11.93 2.23 -16.10
C LYS A 172 10.63 2.09 -15.30
N THR A 173 10.32 0.88 -14.87
CA THR A 173 9.25 0.57 -13.92
C THR A 173 9.88 0.27 -12.56
N TYR A 174 9.42 0.98 -11.53
CA TYR A 174 9.79 0.81 -10.14
C TYR A 174 8.62 0.15 -9.42
N CYS A 175 8.85 -1.02 -8.83
CA CYS A 175 7.87 -1.68 -7.97
C CYS A 175 8.11 -1.23 -6.55
N ILE A 176 7.07 -0.68 -5.93
CA ILE A 176 7.18 0.06 -4.68
C ILE A 176 6.18 -0.47 -3.65
N VAL A 177 6.62 -0.51 -2.40
CA VAL A 177 5.83 -0.95 -1.24
C VAL A 177 5.86 0.16 -0.20
N LEU A 178 4.75 0.41 0.47
CA LEU A 178 4.66 1.45 1.50
C LEU A 178 5.76 1.31 2.55
N ASP A 179 6.48 2.40 2.82
CA ASP A 179 7.48 2.51 3.89
C ASP A 179 6.83 3.03 5.18
N VAL A 180 5.95 2.19 5.75
CA VAL A 180 5.16 2.56 6.93
C VAL A 180 5.32 1.57 8.08
N GLU A 181 5.24 2.10 9.29
CA GLU A 181 5.17 1.37 10.54
C GLU A 181 3.83 1.59 11.27
N VAL A 182 3.58 0.80 12.31
CA VAL A 182 2.38 1.01 13.15
C VAL A 182 2.45 2.39 13.80
N GLY A 183 1.40 3.18 13.63
CA GLY A 183 1.30 4.56 14.11
C GLY A 183 1.58 5.62 13.05
N ASP A 184 2.15 5.26 11.89
CA ASP A 184 2.28 6.18 10.77
C ASP A 184 0.91 6.54 10.21
N CYS A 185 0.77 7.79 9.76
CA CYS A 185 -0.47 8.27 9.17
C CYS A 185 -0.33 8.43 7.67
N ILE A 186 -1.43 8.19 6.96
CA ILE A 186 -1.46 8.17 5.51
C ILE A 186 -2.61 9.01 4.96
N THR A 187 -2.54 9.33 3.67
CA THR A 187 -3.66 9.91 2.92
C THR A 187 -4.90 9.02 3.05
N PRO A 188 -6.11 9.61 3.04
CA PRO A 188 -7.35 8.85 3.13
C PRO A 188 -7.43 7.75 2.07
N TYR A 189 -8.04 6.62 2.43
CA TYR A 189 -8.29 5.55 1.47
C TYR A 189 -9.06 6.03 0.23
N SER A 190 -8.60 5.59 -0.93
CA SER A 190 -9.22 5.84 -2.21
C SER A 190 -9.34 4.56 -3.01
N GLU A 191 -10.55 4.27 -3.52
CA GLU A 191 -10.78 3.18 -4.48
C GLU A 191 -10.28 3.52 -5.90
N ALA A 192 -9.90 4.78 -6.15
CA ALA A 192 -9.40 5.21 -7.44
C ALA A 192 -8.04 4.54 -7.74
N SER A 193 -7.96 3.78 -8.84
CA SER A 193 -6.78 3.00 -9.23
C SER A 193 -5.57 3.85 -9.64
N ASP A 194 -5.77 5.16 -9.81
CA ASP A 194 -4.72 6.14 -10.15
C ASP A 194 -4.23 6.92 -8.93
N ARG A 195 -4.63 6.52 -7.72
CA ARG A 195 -4.18 7.10 -6.46
C ARG A 195 -3.52 6.05 -5.60
N ILE A 196 -2.36 6.39 -5.05
CA ILE A 196 -1.62 5.58 -4.09
C ILE A 196 -1.49 6.33 -2.77
N PRO A 197 -1.51 5.63 -1.63
CA PRO A 197 -1.42 6.26 -0.32
C PRO A 197 -0.06 6.94 -0.11
N LEU A 198 -0.03 8.15 0.44
CA LEU A 198 1.22 8.81 0.86
C LEU A 198 1.27 8.93 2.38
N LYS A 199 2.47 9.03 2.96
CA LYS A 199 2.62 9.36 4.37
C LYS A 199 2.28 10.83 4.59
N LEU A 200 1.67 11.11 5.74
CA LEU A 200 1.27 12.43 6.15
C LEU A 200 1.53 12.64 7.64
N ASP A 201 1.64 13.91 8.04
CA ASP A 201 1.60 14.26 9.45
C ASP A 201 0.24 13.85 10.05
N CYS A 202 0.28 13.08 11.14
CA CYS A 202 -0.92 12.62 11.84
C CYS A 202 -1.84 13.74 12.33
N ALA A 203 -1.35 14.98 12.46
CA ALA A 203 -2.16 16.14 12.81
C ALA A 203 -3.20 16.49 11.72
N VAL A 204 -2.95 16.11 10.47
CA VAL A 204 -3.83 16.40 9.32
C VAL A 204 -4.40 15.17 8.65
N ALA A 205 -3.88 13.98 8.95
CA ALA A 205 -4.33 12.73 8.36
C ALA A 205 -5.69 12.27 8.89
N GLU A 206 -6.42 11.53 8.05
CA GLU A 206 -7.65 10.84 8.45
C GLU A 206 -7.38 9.38 8.83
N ASP A 207 -6.40 8.73 8.20
CA ASP A 207 -6.09 7.30 8.41
C ASP A 207 -4.71 7.10 9.06
N GLN A 208 -4.63 6.09 9.94
CA GLN A 208 -3.40 5.65 10.61
C GLN A 208 -3.21 4.15 10.46
N ILE A 209 -1.96 3.73 10.21
CA ILE A 209 -1.56 2.33 10.19
C ILE A 209 -1.73 1.72 11.57
N THR A 210 -2.63 0.76 11.70
CA THR A 210 -2.91 0.05 12.95
C THR A 210 -2.15 -1.26 13.06
N ARG A 211 -1.77 -1.85 11.91
CA ARG A 211 -1.04 -3.11 11.86
C ARG A 211 -0.27 -3.28 10.56
N VAL A 212 0.91 -3.88 10.66
CA VAL A 212 1.67 -4.40 9.52
C VAL A 212 1.83 -5.90 9.71
N ALA A 213 1.32 -6.69 8.77
CA ALA A 213 1.33 -8.15 8.83
C ALA A 213 1.98 -8.75 7.57
N PRO A 214 2.50 -9.98 7.63
CA PRO A 214 2.80 -10.75 6.42
C PRO A 214 1.56 -10.83 5.51
N ARG A 215 1.76 -10.94 4.20
CA ARG A 215 0.66 -11.09 3.24
C ARG A 215 -0.28 -12.22 3.66
N GLY A 216 -1.56 -11.89 3.72
CA GLY A 216 -2.62 -12.82 4.06
C GLY A 216 -3.99 -12.21 3.78
N GLU A 217 -5.02 -13.04 3.91
CA GLU A 217 -6.42 -12.62 3.75
C GLU A 217 -6.73 -11.48 4.73
N PRO A 218 -7.18 -10.30 4.25
CA PRO A 218 -7.43 -9.14 5.11
C PRO A 218 -8.34 -9.43 6.30
N ALA A 219 -9.38 -10.25 6.11
CA ALA A 219 -10.29 -10.66 7.18
C ALA A 219 -9.63 -11.49 8.30
N GLN A 220 -8.42 -12.02 8.07
CA GLN A 220 -7.65 -12.79 9.06
C GLN A 220 -6.54 -11.96 9.70
N VAL A 221 -5.99 -11.00 8.96
CA VAL A 221 -4.82 -10.22 9.39
C VAL A 221 -5.17 -8.82 9.89
N CYS A 222 -6.27 -8.23 9.43
CA CYS A 222 -6.77 -6.92 9.87
C CYS A 222 -7.96 -7.06 10.84
N GLY A 223 -8.27 -6.00 11.59
CA GLY A 223 -9.44 -5.94 12.45
C GLY A 223 -10.75 -5.85 11.66
N GLU A 224 -11.87 -6.18 12.30
CA GLU A 224 -13.19 -5.94 11.70
C GLU A 224 -13.42 -4.44 11.53
N GLY A 225 -13.70 -4.01 10.30
CA GLY A 225 -13.90 -2.59 9.96
C GLY A 225 -12.62 -1.81 9.62
N ASP A 226 -11.44 -2.44 9.71
CA ASP A 226 -10.20 -1.81 9.23
C ASP A 226 -10.16 -1.76 7.70
N GLY A 227 -9.64 -0.66 7.17
CA GLY A 227 -9.18 -0.60 5.78
C GLY A 227 -7.85 -1.33 5.61
N TYR A 228 -7.52 -1.71 4.38
CA TYR A 228 -6.26 -2.42 4.13
C TYR A 228 -5.66 -2.14 2.73
N TYR A 229 -4.33 -2.28 2.65
CA TYR A 229 -3.57 -2.39 1.41
C TYR A 229 -2.80 -3.71 1.41
N THR A 230 -2.83 -4.44 0.30
CA THR A 230 -2.16 -5.74 0.18
C THR A 230 -1.12 -5.69 -0.93
N PHE A 231 0.14 -5.91 -0.55
CA PHE A 231 1.32 -5.94 -1.42
C PHE A 231 1.84 -7.38 -1.54
N ALA A 232 2.86 -7.61 -2.37
CA ALA A 232 3.38 -8.95 -2.65
C ALA A 232 3.80 -9.71 -1.38
N GLU A 233 4.34 -9.02 -0.37
CA GLU A 233 4.85 -9.66 0.85
C GLU A 233 4.12 -9.24 2.14
N LYS A 234 3.38 -8.13 2.12
CA LYS A 234 2.81 -7.50 3.33
C LYS A 234 1.35 -7.11 3.12
N THR A 235 0.60 -7.11 4.22
CA THR A 235 -0.71 -6.45 4.32
C THR A 235 -0.60 -5.34 5.37
N PHE A 236 -0.97 -4.12 4.99
CA PHE A 236 -1.04 -2.97 5.88
C PHE A 236 -2.52 -2.73 6.23
N CYS A 237 -2.83 -2.71 7.52
CA CYS A 237 -4.17 -2.40 8.01
C CYS A 237 -4.17 -0.97 8.56
N PHE A 238 -5.24 -0.23 8.30
CA PHE A 238 -5.39 1.14 8.76
C PHE A 238 -6.82 1.41 9.23
N ASN A 239 -6.97 2.45 10.06
CA ASN A 239 -8.25 2.92 10.53
C ASN A 239 -8.19 4.43 10.75
N ASN A 240 -9.36 5.04 10.93
CA ASN A 240 -9.45 6.48 11.15
C ASN A 240 -8.70 6.90 12.42
N VAL A 241 -7.85 7.92 12.32
CA VAL A 241 -7.10 8.55 13.44
C VAL A 241 -8.05 8.97 14.58
N ARG A 242 -9.30 9.31 14.25
CA ARG A 242 -10.33 9.76 15.20
C ARG A 242 -11.18 8.63 15.81
N GLY A 243 -10.87 7.37 15.52
CA GLY A 243 -11.68 6.20 15.88
C GLY A 243 -11.06 5.21 16.88
N ALA A 244 -9.98 5.58 17.59
CA ALA A 244 -9.36 4.76 18.65
C ALA A 244 -9.76 5.19 20.07
#